data_AF-A0A8H3EGY9-F1
#
_entry.id   AF-A0A8H3EGY9-F1
#
_cell.length_a   1.000
_cell.length_b   1.000
_cell.length_c   1.000
_cell.angle_alpha   90.00
_cell.angle_beta   90.00
_cell.angle_gamma   90.00
#
_symmetry.space_group_name_H-M   'P 1'
#
loop_
_entity.id
_entity.type
_entity.pdbx_description
1 polymer ?
#
loop_
_entity_poly.entity_id
_entity_poly.type
_entity_poly.pdbx_seq_one_letter_code
_entity_poly.pdbx_strand_id
1 'polypeptide(L)'
;MAPKTYNVAIIGYGMSAKVFHIPLVQVVPELKLYAIVQRTPKPNDNAEMDHPDIKGYRSSEEMVRDSEVEVVVVTTAPTSHFELGKLALEHGKHLIVEKPFTPSSKEASELIAISKKHDRLLTVYQNRRWDTDFLTLSKLLEQRSLGRVVEFETHFDRHRPEAPDPASTWKAKLLPGGGAVYDLGTHLIDQVVVTFGLPEKITGFVGSQREHNPGEVEDSCTLLLHYTSGLLATVKAAVVSPEEHQLRFWVRGDQGSYKKFHLDPQEDHLKAGQKPGDPGFGIESEDRAGNLTILQDGQPRMQKCANIEPVTYRAFYSQFAKALAGQVTLGGFAEHHNKPSANIGKLLVAGWALLGAFIGVATIEAAFMAPAFKYHGVPLLIASFDAAAILEYNIIEPPPAQLRNITVGHILFATVAVGFTKLLRINAHFESLRWPAGALRRGLASSLMIVIKTEYPPAGATALLAAFRPQVERLGWYLLPLIMPSTALTY
;
A
#
# COMPACT_ATOMS: atom_id res chain seq x y z
N MET A 1 10.41 -37.49 11.34
CA MET A 1 11.10 -37.51 10.04
C MET A 1 12.01 -36.30 9.98
N ALA A 2 13.24 -36.42 9.49
CA ALA A 2 14.07 -35.24 9.24
C ALA A 2 13.34 -34.31 8.23
N PRO A 3 13.42 -32.98 8.39
CA PRO A 3 12.83 -32.07 7.42
C PRO A 3 13.41 -32.34 6.03
N LYS A 4 12.56 -32.30 4.99
CA LYS A 4 13.00 -32.44 3.60
C LYS A 4 13.98 -31.31 3.28
N THR A 5 15.16 -31.66 2.76
CA THR A 5 16.11 -30.69 2.22
C THR A 5 15.88 -30.55 0.71
N TYR A 6 15.84 -29.32 0.22
CA TYR A 6 15.65 -29.00 -1.20
C TYR A 6 16.99 -28.65 -1.86
N ASN A 7 17.27 -29.28 -2.99
CA ASN A 7 18.49 -29.03 -3.76
C ASN A 7 18.35 -27.75 -4.61
N VAL A 8 19.21 -26.78 -4.33
CA VAL A 8 19.25 -25.46 -4.96
C VAL A 8 20.38 -25.39 -5.98
N ALA A 9 20.04 -24.99 -7.21
CA ALA A 9 20.98 -24.62 -8.25
C ALA A 9 21.01 -23.11 -8.45
N ILE A 10 22.18 -22.51 -8.60
CA ILE A 10 22.34 -21.07 -8.86
C ILE A 10 22.89 -20.84 -10.27
N ILE A 11 22.21 -20.01 -11.06
CA ILE A 11 22.66 -19.60 -12.39
C ILE A 11 23.43 -18.29 -12.30
N GLY A 12 24.73 -18.36 -12.58
CA GLY A 12 25.67 -17.25 -12.45
C GLY A 12 26.52 -17.38 -11.19
N TYR A 13 27.75 -16.88 -11.27
CA TYR A 13 28.71 -16.89 -10.16
C TYR A 13 29.35 -15.49 -9.96
N GLY A 14 28.54 -14.45 -10.13
CA GLY A 14 28.94 -13.07 -9.90
C GLY A 14 28.78 -12.64 -8.44
N MET A 15 28.92 -11.34 -8.19
CA MET A 15 28.77 -10.76 -6.85
C MET A 15 27.43 -11.11 -6.20
N SER A 16 26.32 -11.09 -6.95
CA SER A 16 25.01 -11.45 -6.40
C SER A 16 25.01 -12.88 -5.85
N ALA A 17 25.39 -13.88 -6.65
CA ALA A 17 25.49 -15.26 -6.19
C ALA A 17 26.39 -15.39 -4.94
N LYS A 18 27.62 -14.85 -5.02
CA LYS A 18 28.65 -15.02 -3.98
C LYS A 18 28.31 -14.35 -2.66
N VAL A 19 27.70 -13.16 -2.71
CA VAL A 19 27.50 -12.31 -1.53
C VAL A 19 26.08 -12.45 -1.00
N PHE A 20 25.06 -12.53 -1.87
CA PHE A 20 23.66 -12.41 -1.47
C PHE A 20 22.84 -13.70 -1.56
N HIS A 21 23.31 -14.74 -2.26
CA HIS A 21 22.55 -15.99 -2.38
C HIS A 21 23.23 -17.17 -1.71
N ILE A 22 24.48 -17.48 -2.08
CA ILE A 22 25.20 -18.66 -1.58
C ILE A 22 25.29 -18.69 -0.05
N PRO A 23 25.77 -17.63 0.64
CA PRO A 23 25.87 -17.66 2.09
C PRO A 23 24.51 -17.81 2.77
N LEU A 24 23.45 -17.25 2.18
CA LEU A 24 22.10 -17.31 2.74
C LEU A 24 21.43 -18.67 2.52
N VAL A 25 21.64 -19.30 1.37
CA VAL A 25 21.17 -20.67 1.10
C VAL A 25 21.85 -21.64 2.07
N GLN A 26 23.17 -21.52 2.28
CA GLN A 26 23.95 -22.43 3.12
C GLN A 26 23.56 -22.41 4.60
N VAL A 27 22.99 -21.32 5.12
CA VAL A 27 22.57 -21.19 6.53
C VAL A 27 21.11 -21.59 6.77
N VAL A 28 20.36 -22.00 5.74
CA VAL A 28 18.99 -22.50 5.87
C VAL A 28 19.01 -24.03 5.79
N PRO A 29 18.76 -24.77 6.90
CA PRO A 29 18.91 -26.23 6.94
C PRO A 29 18.05 -27.01 5.93
N GLU A 30 16.91 -26.45 5.55
CA GLU A 30 15.99 -27.01 4.57
C GLU A 30 16.47 -26.82 3.12
N LEU A 31 17.56 -26.09 2.88
CA LEU A 31 18.12 -25.85 1.56
C LEU A 31 19.55 -26.38 1.47
N LYS A 32 19.90 -26.97 0.33
CA LYS A 32 21.26 -27.40 0.03
C LYS A 32 21.74 -26.69 -1.23
N LEU A 33 22.88 -26.01 -1.14
CA LEU A 33 23.60 -25.57 -2.36
C LEU A 33 24.09 -26.84 -3.09
N TYR A 34 23.40 -27.19 -4.17
CA TYR A 34 23.63 -28.44 -4.89
C TYR A 34 24.44 -28.22 -6.17
N ALA A 35 24.14 -27.15 -6.91
CA ALA A 35 24.77 -26.90 -8.20
C ALA A 35 24.98 -25.42 -8.50
N ILE A 36 25.99 -25.11 -9.31
CA ILE A 36 26.21 -23.75 -9.84
C ILE A 36 26.47 -23.83 -11.34
N VAL A 37 25.77 -22.99 -12.10
CA VAL A 37 26.06 -22.75 -13.52
C VAL A 37 27.05 -21.59 -13.62
N GLN A 38 28.30 -21.90 -13.96
CA GLN A 38 29.34 -20.91 -14.27
C GLN A 38 29.89 -21.19 -15.66
N ARG A 39 29.50 -20.36 -16.65
CA ARG A 39 29.88 -20.55 -18.06
C ARG A 39 31.39 -20.62 -18.29
N THR A 40 32.16 -19.78 -17.60
CA THR A 40 33.60 -19.64 -17.82
C THR A 40 34.31 -19.48 -16.46
N PRO A 41 34.64 -20.58 -15.78
CA PRO A 41 35.46 -20.53 -14.58
C PRO A 41 36.86 -19.98 -14.89
N LYS A 42 37.44 -19.25 -13.95
CA LYS A 42 38.80 -18.71 -14.03
C LYS A 42 39.60 -19.19 -12.81
N PRO A 43 40.94 -19.21 -12.85
CA PRO A 43 41.76 -19.70 -11.73
C PRO A 43 41.43 -19.07 -10.36
N ASN A 44 41.07 -17.78 -10.34
CA ASN A 44 40.72 -17.04 -9.11
C ASN A 44 39.21 -16.76 -8.97
N ASP A 45 38.38 -17.42 -9.79
CA ASP A 45 36.94 -17.25 -9.83
C ASP A 45 36.31 -18.54 -10.35
N ASN A 46 36.25 -19.56 -9.49
CA ASN A 46 35.79 -20.90 -9.85
C ASN A 46 34.89 -21.48 -8.75
N ALA A 47 33.60 -21.64 -9.08
CA ALA A 47 32.59 -22.15 -8.17
C ALA A 47 32.91 -23.53 -7.60
N GLU A 48 33.52 -24.43 -8.39
CA GLU A 48 33.86 -25.79 -7.94
C GLU A 48 35.09 -25.81 -7.03
N MET A 49 35.97 -24.82 -7.13
CA MET A 49 37.10 -24.68 -6.20
C MET A 49 36.65 -24.05 -4.88
N ASP A 50 35.78 -23.03 -4.96
CA ASP A 50 35.27 -22.33 -3.79
C ASP A 50 34.26 -23.19 -2.99
N HIS A 51 33.55 -24.09 -3.67
CA HIS A 51 32.53 -24.98 -3.10
C HIS A 51 32.69 -26.42 -3.62
N PRO A 52 33.61 -27.23 -3.05
CA PRO A 52 33.94 -28.56 -3.56
C PRO A 52 32.80 -29.58 -3.61
N ASP A 53 31.75 -29.38 -2.81
CA ASP A 53 30.62 -30.31 -2.69
C ASP A 53 29.50 -30.06 -3.71
N ILE A 54 29.63 -29.05 -4.57
CA ILE A 54 28.62 -28.71 -5.58
C ILE A 54 28.89 -29.40 -6.91
N LYS A 55 27.84 -29.56 -7.71
CA LYS A 55 27.94 -29.94 -9.12
C LYS A 55 28.09 -28.71 -10.01
N GLY A 56 29.23 -28.62 -10.70
CA GLY A 56 29.49 -27.55 -11.66
C GLY A 56 28.79 -27.80 -13.00
N TYR A 57 28.15 -26.77 -13.54
CA TYR A 57 27.57 -26.77 -14.89
C TYR A 57 28.12 -25.62 -15.72
N ARG A 58 28.14 -25.80 -17.05
CA ARG A 58 28.50 -24.75 -18.01
C ARG A 58 27.31 -24.23 -18.80
N SER A 59 26.20 -24.97 -18.81
CA SER A 59 24.95 -24.61 -19.48
C SER A 59 23.77 -24.66 -18.50
N SER A 60 22.86 -23.69 -18.61
CA SER A 60 21.59 -23.70 -17.89
C SER A 60 20.70 -24.86 -18.34
N GLU A 61 20.76 -25.22 -19.62
CA GLU A 61 20.00 -26.31 -20.25
C GLU A 61 20.42 -27.68 -19.72
N GLU A 62 21.72 -27.88 -19.47
CA GLU A 62 22.23 -29.09 -18.82
C GLU A 62 21.77 -29.18 -17.36
N MET A 63 21.82 -28.06 -16.63
CA MET A 63 21.45 -28.01 -15.22
C MET A 63 19.96 -28.32 -15.00
N VAL A 64 19.06 -27.72 -15.79
CA VAL A 64 17.61 -27.93 -15.59
C VAL A 64 17.15 -29.35 -15.92
N ARG A 65 17.94 -30.12 -16.67
CA ARG A 65 17.69 -31.54 -16.96
C ARG A 65 18.09 -32.47 -15.81
N ASP A 66 18.88 -32.00 -14.85
CA ASP A 66 19.18 -32.79 -13.65
C ASP A 66 17.92 -32.93 -12.79
N SER A 67 17.47 -34.17 -12.58
CA SER A 67 16.30 -34.48 -11.77
C SER A 67 16.47 -34.13 -10.30
N GLU A 68 17.72 -34.07 -9.81
CA GLU A 68 18.04 -33.74 -8.43
C GLU A 68 17.92 -32.24 -8.13
N VAL A 69 17.91 -31.36 -9.15
CA VAL A 69 17.69 -29.93 -8.94
C VAL A 69 16.19 -29.68 -8.71
N GLU A 70 15.84 -29.02 -7.60
CA GLU A 70 14.46 -28.70 -7.24
C GLU A 70 14.17 -27.19 -7.31
N VAL A 71 15.16 -26.36 -6.93
CA VAL A 71 15.05 -24.89 -6.91
C VAL A 71 16.14 -24.30 -7.78
N VAL A 72 15.79 -23.32 -8.61
CA VAL A 72 16.71 -22.54 -9.42
C VAL A 72 16.71 -21.09 -8.94
N VAL A 73 17.90 -20.54 -8.71
CA VAL A 73 18.13 -19.13 -8.39
C VAL A 73 18.82 -18.47 -9.58
N VAL A 74 18.21 -17.46 -10.18
CA VAL A 74 18.79 -16.72 -11.30
C VAL A 74 19.44 -15.43 -10.79
N THR A 75 20.77 -15.32 -10.93
CA THR A 75 21.56 -14.16 -10.45
C THR A 75 22.37 -13.48 -11.58
N THR A 76 21.91 -13.61 -12.82
CA THR A 76 22.58 -13.10 -14.02
C THR A 76 22.20 -11.63 -14.30
N ALA A 77 22.51 -11.12 -15.49
CA ALA A 77 22.05 -9.79 -15.89
C ALA A 77 20.53 -9.81 -16.15
N PRO A 78 19.80 -8.70 -15.87
CA PRO A 78 18.34 -8.61 -16.00
C PRO A 78 17.77 -9.05 -17.34
N THR A 79 18.50 -8.79 -18.43
CA THR A 79 18.11 -9.16 -19.80
C THR A 79 17.96 -10.67 -20.01
N SER A 80 18.55 -11.48 -19.14
CA SER A 80 18.47 -12.95 -19.21
C SER A 80 17.50 -13.57 -18.21
N HIS A 81 16.92 -12.79 -17.31
CA HIS A 81 16.05 -13.31 -16.25
C HIS A 81 14.81 -14.01 -16.79
N PHE A 82 14.19 -13.44 -17.83
CA PHE A 82 13.00 -13.99 -18.44
C PHE A 82 13.25 -15.39 -19.04
N GLU A 83 14.20 -15.50 -19.97
CA GLU A 83 14.48 -16.77 -20.64
C GLU A 83 14.98 -17.86 -19.66
N LEU A 84 15.84 -17.50 -18.71
CA LEU A 84 16.34 -18.45 -17.71
C LEU A 84 15.24 -18.88 -16.72
N GLY A 85 14.38 -17.95 -16.31
CA GLY A 85 13.25 -18.24 -15.44
C GLY A 85 12.22 -19.13 -16.12
N LYS A 86 11.90 -18.85 -17.39
CA LYS A 86 11.03 -19.67 -18.23
C LYS A 86 11.58 -21.08 -18.37
N LEU A 87 12.86 -21.21 -18.73
CA LEU A 87 13.54 -22.50 -18.87
C LEU A 87 13.44 -23.34 -17.59
N ALA A 88 13.68 -22.74 -16.44
CA ALA A 88 13.59 -23.43 -15.14
C ALA A 88 12.17 -23.90 -14.84
N LEU A 89 11.17 -23.02 -14.99
CA LEU A 89 9.76 -23.35 -14.70
C LEU A 89 9.21 -24.42 -15.64
N GLU A 90 9.54 -24.36 -16.94
CA GLU A 90 9.10 -25.34 -17.93
C GLU A 90 9.69 -26.74 -17.67
N HIS A 91 10.86 -26.82 -17.04
CA HIS A 91 11.47 -28.06 -16.55
C HIS A 91 11.02 -28.44 -15.12
N GLY A 92 9.95 -27.82 -14.62
CA GLY A 92 9.32 -28.16 -13.36
C GLY A 92 10.15 -27.79 -12.13
N LYS A 93 11.02 -26.78 -12.23
CA LYS A 93 11.83 -26.29 -11.10
C LYS A 93 11.13 -25.11 -10.41
N HIS A 94 11.28 -25.00 -9.09
CA HIS A 94 10.91 -23.78 -8.37
C HIS A 94 11.89 -22.65 -8.70
N LEU A 95 11.43 -21.40 -8.66
CA LEU A 95 12.19 -20.27 -9.17
C LEU A 95 12.32 -19.14 -8.15
N ILE A 96 13.57 -18.71 -7.92
CA ILE A 96 13.92 -17.43 -7.32
C ILE A 96 14.65 -16.61 -8.39
N VAL A 97 14.23 -15.38 -8.61
CA VAL A 97 14.91 -14.47 -9.56
C VAL A 97 15.43 -13.26 -8.81
N GLU A 98 16.66 -12.85 -9.10
CA GLU A 98 17.19 -11.56 -8.67
C GLU A 98 16.34 -10.39 -9.15
N LYS A 99 16.47 -9.27 -8.45
CA LYS A 99 15.89 -8.00 -8.91
C LYS A 99 16.79 -7.35 -9.98
N PRO A 100 16.21 -6.55 -10.88
CA PRO A 100 14.78 -6.48 -11.20
C PRO A 100 14.27 -7.79 -11.81
N PHE A 101 13.01 -8.13 -11.55
CA PHE A 101 12.43 -9.42 -11.96
C PHE A 101 12.56 -9.66 -13.48
N THR A 102 12.06 -8.71 -14.27
CA THR A 102 12.15 -8.69 -15.74
C THR A 102 12.23 -7.24 -16.23
N PRO A 103 12.76 -6.99 -17.44
CA PRO A 103 12.72 -5.66 -18.06
C PRO A 103 11.32 -5.13 -18.35
N SER A 104 10.31 -6.00 -18.50
CA SER A 104 8.93 -5.59 -18.75
C SER A 104 7.90 -6.31 -17.87
N SER A 105 6.79 -5.63 -17.56
CA SER A 105 5.66 -6.24 -16.83
C SER A 105 4.96 -7.35 -17.62
N LYS A 106 5.07 -7.33 -18.96
CA LYS A 106 4.56 -8.38 -19.85
C LYS A 106 5.30 -9.70 -19.62
N GLU A 107 6.63 -9.66 -19.62
CA GLU A 107 7.48 -10.83 -19.33
C GLU A 107 7.25 -11.35 -17.91
N ALA A 108 7.11 -10.45 -16.93
CA ALA A 108 6.77 -10.83 -15.55
C ALA A 108 5.43 -11.59 -15.49
N SER A 109 4.41 -11.09 -16.19
CA SER A 109 3.09 -11.71 -16.24
C SER A 109 3.13 -13.10 -16.90
N GLU A 110 3.93 -13.26 -17.95
CA GLU A 110 4.12 -14.55 -18.60
C GLU A 110 4.82 -15.56 -17.67
N LEU A 111 5.89 -15.17 -16.96
CA LEU A 111 6.54 -16.06 -15.99
C LEU A 111 5.59 -16.48 -14.86
N ILE A 112 4.75 -15.57 -14.36
CA ILE A 112 3.73 -15.90 -13.36
C ILE A 112 2.74 -16.93 -13.91
N ALA A 113 2.32 -16.79 -15.18
CA ALA A 113 1.43 -17.76 -15.82
C ALA A 113 2.09 -19.13 -16.01
N ILE A 114 3.36 -19.18 -16.42
CA ILE A 114 4.13 -20.43 -16.56
C ILE A 114 4.30 -21.11 -15.20
N SER A 115 4.66 -20.35 -14.16
CA SER A 115 4.77 -20.85 -12.78
C SER A 115 3.48 -21.53 -12.32
N LYS A 116 2.32 -20.89 -12.54
CA LYS A 116 1.01 -21.48 -12.22
C LYS A 116 0.71 -22.73 -13.05
N LYS A 117 1.00 -22.70 -14.35
CA LYS A 117 0.77 -23.84 -15.26
C LYS A 117 1.56 -25.09 -14.84
N HIS A 118 2.77 -24.90 -14.33
CA HIS A 118 3.66 -25.99 -13.91
C HIS A 118 3.56 -26.31 -12.41
N ASP A 119 2.67 -25.64 -11.66
CA ASP A 119 2.53 -25.74 -10.20
C ASP A 119 3.86 -25.56 -9.46
N ARG A 120 4.64 -24.55 -9.87
CA ARG A 120 5.94 -24.24 -9.26
C ARG A 120 5.94 -22.87 -8.64
N LEU A 121 6.41 -22.80 -7.39
CA LEU A 121 6.69 -21.55 -6.71
C LEU A 121 7.63 -20.65 -7.52
N LEU A 122 7.26 -19.38 -7.63
CA LEU A 122 8.05 -18.30 -8.22
C LEU A 122 8.08 -17.15 -7.22
N THR A 123 9.27 -16.63 -6.94
CA THR A 123 9.44 -15.40 -6.15
C THR A 123 10.62 -14.57 -6.66
N VAL A 124 10.58 -13.28 -6.34
CA VAL A 124 11.66 -12.33 -6.62
C VAL A 124 12.42 -12.09 -5.33
N TYR A 125 13.75 -11.96 -5.42
CA TYR A 125 14.62 -11.69 -4.28
C TYR A 125 14.52 -10.23 -3.81
N GLN A 126 13.37 -9.87 -3.23
CA GLN A 126 13.13 -8.57 -2.59
C GLN A 126 13.61 -8.58 -1.13
N ASN A 127 14.91 -8.79 -0.95
CA ASN A 127 15.55 -8.99 0.36
C ASN A 127 15.44 -7.78 1.30
N ARG A 128 15.30 -6.56 0.74
CA ARG A 128 15.18 -5.33 1.55
C ARG A 128 13.88 -5.18 2.33
N ARG A 129 12.93 -6.11 2.18
CA ARG A 129 11.82 -6.25 3.12
C ARG A 129 12.29 -6.67 4.52
N TRP A 130 13.50 -7.22 4.63
CA TRP A 130 14.16 -7.60 5.88
C TRP A 130 15.33 -6.69 6.23
N ASP A 131 15.37 -5.46 5.67
CA ASP A 131 16.23 -4.41 6.20
C ASP A 131 15.70 -4.02 7.60
N THR A 132 16.59 -3.99 8.58
CA THR A 132 16.26 -3.68 9.99
C THR A 132 15.68 -2.27 10.12
N ASP A 133 16.14 -1.35 9.27
CA ASP A 133 15.61 0.01 9.17
C ASP A 133 14.12 0.02 8.80
N PHE A 134 13.75 -0.78 7.80
CA PHE A 134 12.41 -0.90 7.27
C PHE A 134 11.49 -1.68 8.20
N LEU A 135 11.99 -2.76 8.83
CA LEU A 135 11.21 -3.51 9.81
C LEU A 135 10.93 -2.69 11.09
N THR A 136 11.90 -1.87 11.52
CA THR A 136 11.70 -0.94 12.65
C THR A 136 10.62 0.09 12.31
N LEU A 137 10.68 0.68 11.12
CA LEU A 137 9.65 1.59 10.63
C LEU A 137 8.28 0.90 10.50
N SER A 138 8.24 -0.31 9.93
CA SER A 138 7.02 -1.11 9.78
C SER A 138 6.33 -1.34 11.13
N LYS A 139 7.11 -1.67 12.17
CA LYS A 139 6.59 -1.80 13.55
C LYS A 139 5.99 -0.49 14.08
N LEU A 140 6.62 0.66 13.82
CA LEU A 140 6.06 1.96 14.22
C LEU A 140 4.74 2.27 13.51
N LEU A 141 4.63 1.88 12.24
CA LEU A 141 3.40 2.04 11.45
C LEU A 141 2.28 1.12 11.94
N GLU A 142 2.58 -0.15 12.23
CA GLU A 142 1.63 -1.11 12.82
C GLU A 142 1.08 -0.63 14.16
N GLN A 143 1.96 -0.10 15.01
CA GLN A 143 1.62 0.44 16.31
C GLN A 143 0.86 1.77 16.24
N ARG A 144 0.68 2.33 15.03
CA ARG A 144 0.09 3.66 14.79
C ARG A 144 0.81 4.77 15.56
N SER A 145 2.10 4.61 15.83
CA SER A 145 2.91 5.58 16.59
C SER A 145 2.99 6.95 15.90
N LEU A 146 2.78 7.00 14.58
CA LEU A 146 2.76 8.24 13.79
C LEU A 146 1.33 8.73 13.51
N GLY A 147 0.30 7.99 13.92
CA GLY A 147 -1.08 8.24 13.54
C GLY A 147 -1.34 7.99 12.06
N ARG A 148 -2.10 8.86 11.41
CA ARG A 148 -2.34 8.82 9.96
C ARG A 148 -1.14 9.42 9.23
N VAL A 149 -0.41 8.58 8.49
CA VAL A 149 0.71 9.00 7.65
C VAL A 149 0.22 9.85 6.49
N VAL A 150 0.87 11.00 6.27
CA VAL A 150 0.59 11.94 5.17
C VAL A 150 1.77 12.07 4.21
N GLU A 151 2.99 11.74 4.65
CA GLU A 151 4.17 11.72 3.80
C GLU A 151 5.10 10.57 4.19
N PHE A 152 5.66 9.93 3.16
CA PHE A 152 6.65 8.87 3.30
C PHE A 152 7.77 9.06 2.29
N GLU A 153 8.97 9.41 2.72
CA GLU A 153 10.14 9.48 1.86
C GLU A 153 11.07 8.29 2.15
N THR A 154 11.53 7.63 1.10
CA THR A 154 12.50 6.55 1.14
C THR A 154 13.61 6.82 0.15
N HIS A 155 14.84 6.76 0.66
CA HIS A 155 16.03 7.22 -0.05
C HIS A 155 17.05 6.11 -0.19
N PHE A 156 17.76 6.15 -1.32
CA PHE A 156 18.96 5.36 -1.57
C PHE A 156 20.00 6.24 -2.27
N ASP A 157 20.60 7.10 -1.46
CA ASP A 157 21.56 8.10 -1.92
C ASP A 157 23.00 7.64 -1.65
N ARG A 158 23.92 7.95 -2.58
CA ARG A 158 25.36 7.66 -2.45
C ARG A 158 26.21 8.75 -3.09
N HIS A 159 27.48 8.83 -2.72
CA HIS A 159 28.46 9.65 -3.42
C HIS A 159 29.34 8.81 -4.36
N ARG A 160 28.98 8.79 -5.65
CA ARG A 160 29.74 8.17 -6.75
C ARG A 160 29.67 9.08 -7.99
N PRO A 161 30.28 10.28 -7.94
CA PRO A 161 30.22 11.27 -9.03
C PRO A 161 30.88 10.77 -10.30
N GLU A 162 31.88 9.90 -10.19
CA GLU A 162 32.51 9.27 -11.35
C GLU A 162 31.66 8.13 -11.90
N ALA A 163 31.43 8.15 -13.21
CA ALA A 163 30.75 7.06 -13.89
C ALA A 163 31.64 5.82 -13.94
N PRO A 164 31.10 4.62 -13.66
CA PRO A 164 31.84 3.39 -13.87
C PRO A 164 32.14 3.19 -15.35
N ASP A 165 33.30 2.60 -15.65
CA ASP A 165 33.70 2.29 -17.04
C ASP A 165 32.71 1.29 -17.67
N PRO A 166 32.05 1.61 -18.80
CA PRO A 166 31.19 0.70 -19.56
C PRO A 166 31.87 -0.62 -19.96
N ALA A 167 33.20 -0.66 -20.11
CA ALA A 167 33.93 -1.89 -20.37
C ALA A 167 34.00 -2.81 -19.14
N SER A 168 33.90 -2.26 -17.92
CA SER A 168 34.08 -3.00 -16.67
C SER A 168 32.81 -3.67 -16.14
N THR A 169 31.63 -3.11 -16.44
CA THR A 169 30.37 -3.62 -15.88
C THR A 169 29.18 -3.36 -16.79
N TRP A 170 28.26 -4.33 -16.86
CA TRP A 170 27.01 -4.18 -17.61
C TRP A 170 26.11 -3.08 -17.02
N LYS A 171 26.25 -2.77 -15.72
CA LYS A 171 25.48 -1.71 -15.05
C LYS A 171 25.81 -0.30 -15.55
N ALA A 172 26.95 -0.15 -16.25
CA ALA A 172 27.42 1.09 -16.84
C ALA A 172 26.95 1.25 -18.30
N LYS A 173 26.05 0.38 -18.78
CA LYS A 173 25.46 0.44 -20.12
C LYS A 173 23.95 0.58 -20.03
N LEU A 174 23.37 1.37 -20.92
CA LEU A 174 21.92 1.42 -21.08
C LEU A 174 21.43 0.09 -21.65
N LEU A 175 20.74 -0.69 -20.81
CA LEU A 175 20.19 -2.00 -21.14
C LEU A 175 18.75 -2.10 -20.62
N PRO A 176 17.89 -2.93 -21.25
CA PRO A 176 16.58 -3.23 -20.69
C PRO A 176 16.68 -3.74 -19.24
N GLY A 177 15.93 -3.13 -18.33
CA GLY A 177 16.04 -3.41 -16.89
C GLY A 177 17.28 -2.82 -16.22
N GLY A 178 17.98 -1.87 -16.85
CA GLY A 178 19.09 -1.09 -16.30
C GLY A 178 18.64 0.29 -15.78
N GLY A 179 19.59 1.07 -15.26
CA GLY A 179 19.31 2.41 -14.71
C GLY A 179 18.86 2.42 -13.25
N ALA A 180 18.78 3.61 -12.67
CA ALA A 180 18.58 3.82 -11.23
C ALA A 180 17.21 3.32 -10.73
N VAL A 181 16.17 3.44 -11.55
CA VAL A 181 14.84 2.93 -11.19
C VAL A 181 14.89 1.41 -11.01
N TYR A 182 15.55 0.69 -11.93
CA TYR A 182 15.64 -0.76 -11.85
C TYR A 182 16.64 -1.25 -10.79
N ASP A 183 17.82 -0.63 -10.68
CA ASP A 183 18.86 -1.06 -9.74
C ASP A 183 18.55 -0.67 -8.29
N LEU A 184 18.04 0.55 -8.04
CA LEU A 184 17.82 1.06 -6.68
C LEU A 184 16.33 1.28 -6.39
N GLY A 185 15.61 1.89 -7.34
CA GLY A 185 14.20 2.24 -7.19
C GLY A 185 13.30 1.04 -6.93
N THR A 186 13.57 -0.13 -7.52
CA THR A 186 12.76 -1.35 -7.33
C THR A 186 12.62 -1.76 -5.88
N HIS A 187 13.67 -1.61 -5.07
CA HIS A 187 13.61 -1.90 -3.64
C HIS A 187 12.73 -0.89 -2.89
N LEU A 188 12.91 0.39 -3.19
CA LEU A 188 12.20 1.49 -2.54
C LEU A 188 10.71 1.45 -2.89
N ILE A 189 10.39 1.20 -4.16
CA ILE A 189 9.01 1.03 -4.65
C ILE A 189 8.38 -0.20 -3.99
N ASP A 190 9.10 -1.32 -3.90
CA ASP A 190 8.59 -2.53 -3.24
C ASP A 190 8.22 -2.28 -1.77
N GLN A 191 9.09 -1.59 -1.02
CA GLN A 191 8.82 -1.19 0.36
C GLN A 191 7.59 -0.28 0.50
N VAL A 192 7.43 0.70 -0.39
CA VAL A 192 6.25 1.57 -0.39
C VAL A 192 4.98 0.77 -0.70
N VAL A 193 5.01 -0.08 -1.72
CA VAL A 193 3.85 -0.86 -2.18
C VAL A 193 3.44 -1.93 -1.16
N VAL A 194 4.40 -2.61 -0.51
CA VAL A 194 4.05 -3.59 0.54
C VAL A 194 3.46 -2.91 1.77
N THR A 195 3.83 -1.65 2.04
CA THR A 195 3.35 -0.88 3.19
C THR A 195 1.97 -0.25 2.95
N PHE A 196 1.76 0.36 1.78
CA PHE A 196 0.56 1.18 1.51
C PHE A 196 -0.32 0.66 0.37
N GLY A 197 0.07 -0.44 -0.26
CA GLY A 197 -0.60 -0.94 -1.47
C GLY A 197 -0.21 -0.15 -2.73
N LEU A 198 -0.93 -0.42 -3.81
CA LEU A 198 -0.70 0.24 -5.09
C LEU A 198 -1.12 1.71 -5.05
N PRO A 199 -0.31 2.64 -5.58
CA PRO A 199 -0.70 4.04 -5.72
C PRO A 199 -1.77 4.21 -6.81
N GLU A 200 -2.52 5.30 -6.73
CA GLU A 200 -3.45 5.73 -7.79
C GLU A 200 -2.69 6.25 -9.02
N LYS A 201 -1.60 6.98 -8.78
CA LYS A 201 -0.81 7.63 -9.83
C LYS A 201 0.65 7.73 -9.42
N ILE A 202 1.53 7.75 -10.42
CA ILE A 202 2.95 8.05 -10.25
C ILE A 202 3.32 9.25 -11.11
N THR A 203 4.09 10.18 -10.56
CA THR A 203 4.77 11.26 -11.30
C THR A 203 6.24 11.26 -10.92
N GLY A 204 7.17 11.61 -11.81
CA GLY A 204 8.57 11.63 -11.40
C GLY A 204 9.54 12.11 -12.46
N PHE A 205 10.79 12.19 -12.04
CA PHE A 205 11.94 12.56 -12.85
C PHE A 205 12.94 11.40 -12.81
N VAL A 206 13.45 11.01 -13.98
CA VAL A 206 14.49 10.00 -14.15
C VAL A 206 15.54 10.60 -15.07
N GLY A 207 16.81 10.46 -14.71
CA GLY A 207 17.89 11.07 -15.48
C GLY A 207 19.27 10.80 -14.89
N SER A 208 20.25 11.58 -15.33
CA SER A 208 21.65 11.50 -14.90
C SER A 208 22.02 12.72 -14.04
N GLN A 209 22.66 12.49 -12.90
CA GLN A 209 23.25 13.53 -12.06
C GLN A 209 24.73 13.77 -12.34
N ARG A 210 25.41 12.80 -12.97
CA ARG A 210 26.84 12.91 -13.27
C ARG A 210 27.08 13.86 -14.45
N GLU A 211 28.15 14.64 -14.33
CA GLU A 211 28.64 15.50 -15.41
C GLU A 211 29.13 14.67 -16.61
N HIS A 212 29.88 13.60 -16.33
CA HIS A 212 30.33 12.64 -17.34
C HIS A 212 29.56 11.33 -17.23
N ASN A 213 28.78 10.98 -18.26
CA ASN A 213 27.98 9.75 -18.33
C ASN A 213 28.12 9.07 -19.70
N PRO A 214 29.27 8.43 -19.99
CA PRO A 214 29.54 7.84 -21.30
C PRO A 214 28.65 6.62 -21.62
N GLY A 215 28.02 6.04 -20.59
CA GLY A 215 27.10 4.91 -20.74
C GLY A 215 25.66 5.30 -21.02
N GLU A 216 25.35 6.61 -21.00
CA GLU A 216 23.99 7.16 -21.14
C GLU A 216 22.98 6.51 -20.19
N VAL A 217 23.44 6.10 -19.00
CA VAL A 217 22.60 5.40 -18.01
C VAL A 217 21.94 6.41 -17.08
N GLU A 218 20.64 6.31 -16.90
CA GLU A 218 19.93 7.08 -15.87
C GLU A 218 20.43 6.61 -14.49
N ASP A 219 21.10 7.48 -13.75
CA ASP A 219 21.69 7.16 -12.46
C ASP A 219 20.99 7.83 -11.27
N SER A 220 19.92 8.59 -11.53
CA SER A 220 19.06 9.16 -10.51
C SER A 220 17.58 9.03 -10.85
N CYS A 221 16.75 8.89 -9.82
CA CYS A 221 15.31 9.00 -9.94
C CYS A 221 14.70 9.71 -8.72
N THR A 222 13.61 10.43 -8.94
CA THR A 222 12.70 10.93 -7.91
C THR A 222 11.28 10.66 -8.38
N LEU A 223 10.61 9.72 -7.72
CA LEU A 223 9.27 9.26 -8.04
C LEU A 223 8.32 9.62 -6.91
N LEU A 224 7.15 10.14 -7.25
CA LEU A 224 6.08 10.53 -6.34
C LEU A 224 4.90 9.60 -6.59
N LEU A 225 4.55 8.80 -5.59
CA LEU A 225 3.44 7.86 -5.58
C LEU A 225 2.27 8.50 -4.83
N HIS A 226 1.15 8.69 -5.52
CA HIS A 226 -0.04 9.39 -5.03
C HIS A 226 -1.09 8.39 -4.56
N TYR A 227 -1.63 8.58 -3.35
CA TYR A 227 -2.66 7.73 -2.77
C TYR A 227 -3.96 8.49 -2.49
N THR A 228 -5.10 7.81 -2.63
CA THR A 228 -6.44 8.38 -2.39
C THR A 228 -6.65 8.88 -0.96
N SER A 229 -5.88 8.36 0.00
CA SER A 229 -5.88 8.79 1.41
C SER A 229 -5.26 10.18 1.63
N GLY A 230 -4.67 10.78 0.60
CA GLY A 230 -3.87 11.99 0.70
C GLY A 230 -2.41 11.76 1.10
N LEU A 231 -1.98 10.50 1.25
CA LEU A 231 -0.56 10.15 1.40
C LEU A 231 0.20 10.44 0.10
N LEU A 232 1.34 11.11 0.22
CA LEU A 232 2.35 11.22 -0.82
C LEU A 232 3.60 10.45 -0.44
N ALA A 233 3.98 9.46 -1.24
CA ALA A 233 5.22 8.72 -1.03
C ALA A 233 6.29 9.11 -2.05
N THR A 234 7.47 9.52 -1.58
CA THR A 234 8.63 9.89 -2.40
C THR A 234 9.65 8.77 -2.38
N VAL A 235 9.95 8.23 -3.55
CA VAL A 235 11.06 7.31 -3.80
C VAL A 235 12.19 8.08 -4.45
N LYS A 236 13.36 8.13 -3.81
CA LYS A 236 14.52 8.85 -4.35
C LYS A 236 15.78 8.00 -4.34
N ALA A 237 16.50 8.02 -5.46
CA ALA A 237 17.85 7.51 -5.54
C ALA A 237 18.74 8.53 -6.25
N ALA A 238 19.86 8.87 -5.63
CA ALA A 238 20.85 9.80 -6.13
C ALA A 238 22.26 9.19 -6.04
N VAL A 239 23.14 9.57 -6.97
CA VAL A 239 24.54 9.12 -7.00
C VAL A 239 25.55 10.23 -6.78
N VAL A 240 25.09 11.47 -6.61
CA VAL A 240 25.93 12.61 -6.23
C VAL A 240 25.40 13.20 -4.94
N SER A 241 25.78 12.60 -3.80
CA SER A 241 25.39 13.07 -2.46
C SER A 241 26.58 12.97 -1.50
N PRO A 242 27.40 14.02 -1.28
CA PRO A 242 28.54 14.01 -0.38
C PRO A 242 28.15 14.17 1.11
N GLU A 243 26.99 13.64 1.50
CA GLU A 243 26.50 13.69 2.88
C GLU A 243 27.13 12.58 3.74
N GLU A 244 27.57 12.95 4.95
CA GLU A 244 28.05 12.01 5.95
C GLU A 244 26.92 11.13 6.50
N HIS A 245 25.74 11.72 6.69
CA HIS A 245 24.53 11.05 7.15
C HIS A 245 23.48 11.04 6.05
N GLN A 246 23.53 10.02 5.19
CA GLN A 246 22.54 9.87 4.11
C GLN A 246 21.15 9.63 4.68
N LEU A 247 20.17 10.42 4.23
CA LEU A 247 18.77 10.20 4.59
C LEU A 247 18.36 8.81 4.08
N ARG A 248 17.67 8.05 4.92
CA ARG A 248 17.09 6.75 4.57
C ARG A 248 15.58 6.80 4.55
N PHE A 249 14.99 7.29 5.64
CA PHE A 249 13.55 7.48 5.78
C PHE A 249 13.22 8.85 6.38
N TRP A 250 12.19 9.48 5.83
CA TRP A 250 11.48 10.59 6.46
C TRP A 250 9.98 10.36 6.36
N VAL A 251 9.33 10.13 7.49
CA VAL A 251 7.91 9.77 7.54
C VAL A 251 7.18 10.72 8.47
N ARG A 252 6.08 11.30 8.00
CA ARG A 252 5.24 12.21 8.77
C ARG A 252 3.81 11.69 8.84
N GLY A 253 3.26 11.72 10.04
CA GLY A 253 1.84 11.55 10.29
C GLY A 253 1.30 12.62 11.24
N ASP A 254 0.01 12.55 11.53
CA ASP A 254 -0.69 13.54 12.35
C ASP A 254 -0.42 13.43 13.86
N GLN A 255 0.20 12.34 14.33
CA GLN A 255 0.60 12.16 15.73
C GLN A 255 2.13 12.16 15.94
N GLY A 256 2.91 12.11 14.87
CA GLY A 256 4.36 12.06 14.98
C GLY A 256 5.10 11.97 13.65
N SER A 257 6.42 11.98 13.73
CA SER A 257 7.32 11.80 12.60
C SER A 257 8.49 10.87 12.94
N TYR A 258 8.97 10.13 11.97
CA TYR A 258 10.15 9.28 12.08
C TYR A 258 11.21 9.69 11.06
N LYS A 259 12.44 9.90 11.52
CA LYS A 259 13.59 10.21 10.67
C LYS A 259 14.70 9.20 10.90
N LYS A 260 15.17 8.56 9.84
CA LYS A 260 16.31 7.63 9.91
C LYS A 260 17.33 7.95 8.83
N PHE A 261 18.59 7.81 9.22
CA PHE A 261 19.75 7.88 8.35
C PHE A 261 20.40 6.50 8.22
N HIS A 262 21.19 6.35 7.17
CA HIS A 262 21.94 5.13 6.80
C HIS A 262 21.05 3.94 6.42
N LEU A 263 21.61 3.09 5.55
CA LEU A 263 20.99 1.83 5.16
C LEU A 263 21.34 0.72 6.16
N ASP A 264 20.55 -0.34 6.14
CA ASP A 264 20.84 -1.59 6.84
C ASP A 264 22.27 -2.12 6.54
N PRO A 265 23.02 -2.58 7.57
CA PRO A 265 24.44 -2.94 7.44
C PRO A 265 24.69 -4.35 6.88
N GLN A 266 23.67 -5.19 6.69
CA GLN A 266 23.83 -6.60 6.29
C GLN A 266 24.58 -6.75 4.96
N GLU A 267 24.34 -5.85 4.01
CA GLU A 267 25.06 -5.88 2.72
C GLU A 267 26.57 -5.66 2.90
N ASP A 268 26.97 -4.72 3.76
CA ASP A 268 28.38 -4.44 4.02
C ASP A 268 29.03 -5.58 4.83
N HIS A 269 28.29 -6.17 5.78
CA HIS A 269 28.74 -7.33 6.54
C HIS A 269 28.97 -8.54 5.63
N LEU A 270 28.05 -8.81 4.70
CA LEU A 270 28.20 -9.89 3.71
C LEU A 270 29.41 -9.66 2.78
N LYS A 271 29.63 -8.42 2.32
CA LYS A 271 30.83 -8.08 1.52
C LYS A 271 32.13 -8.24 2.31
N ALA A 272 32.10 -8.00 3.61
CA ALA A 272 33.21 -8.25 4.51
C ALA A 272 33.40 -9.73 4.88
N GLY A 273 32.55 -10.63 4.36
CA GLY A 273 32.64 -12.08 4.55
C GLY A 273 31.91 -12.61 5.78
N GLN A 274 31.22 -11.77 6.54
CA GLN A 274 30.34 -12.22 7.62
C GLN A 274 29.08 -12.88 7.06
N LYS A 275 28.40 -13.68 7.88
CA LYS A 275 27.20 -14.44 7.50
C LYS A 275 26.11 -14.29 8.56
N PRO A 276 24.83 -14.49 8.19
CA PRO A 276 23.77 -14.56 9.19
C PRO A 276 24.06 -15.66 10.23
N GLY A 277 24.05 -15.28 11.50
CA GLY A 277 24.42 -16.15 12.62
C GLY A 277 25.76 -15.80 13.25
N ASP A 278 26.62 -15.04 12.55
CA ASP A 278 27.84 -14.49 13.15
C ASP A 278 27.50 -13.41 14.20
N PRO A 279 28.27 -13.30 15.30
CA PRO A 279 28.06 -12.25 16.29
C PRO A 279 28.12 -10.85 15.66
N GLY A 280 27.09 -10.03 15.92
CA GLY A 280 27.01 -8.67 15.38
C GLY A 280 26.45 -8.57 13.94
N PHE A 281 26.13 -9.68 13.28
CA PHE A 281 25.59 -9.63 11.93
C PHE A 281 24.24 -8.91 11.86
N GLY A 282 24.12 -7.89 11.00
CA GLY A 282 22.90 -7.10 10.83
C GLY A 282 22.62 -6.12 11.97
N ILE A 283 23.42 -6.12 13.04
CA ILE A 283 23.26 -5.19 14.16
C ILE A 283 23.90 -3.86 13.77
N GLU A 284 23.10 -2.80 13.84
CA GLU A 284 23.54 -1.43 13.63
C GLU A 284 23.94 -0.79 14.98
N SER A 285 24.91 0.12 14.96
CA SER A 285 25.32 0.87 16.14
C SER A 285 24.23 1.84 16.63
N GLU A 286 24.16 2.07 17.95
CA GLU A 286 23.11 2.88 18.57
C GLU A 286 23.08 4.34 18.07
N ASP A 287 24.22 4.90 17.64
CA ASP A 287 24.30 6.25 17.07
C ASP A 287 23.50 6.41 15.77
N ARG A 288 23.27 5.31 15.05
CA ARG A 288 22.48 5.26 13.81
C ARG A 288 20.99 4.97 14.03
N ALA A 289 20.56 4.83 15.28
CA ALA A 289 19.16 4.70 15.64
C ALA A 289 18.33 5.89 15.12
N GLY A 290 17.12 5.60 14.65
CA GLY A 290 16.21 6.61 14.13
C GLY A 290 15.74 7.59 15.21
N ASN A 291 15.24 8.75 14.81
CA ASN A 291 14.62 9.73 15.69
C ASN A 291 13.11 9.67 15.52
N LEU A 292 12.39 9.32 16.60
CA LEU A 292 10.94 9.33 16.66
C LEU A 292 10.49 10.59 17.41
N THR A 293 9.68 11.42 16.77
CA THR A 293 9.03 12.58 17.39
C THR A 293 7.55 12.29 17.51
N ILE A 294 6.99 12.40 18.71
CA ILE A 294 5.56 12.18 18.99
C ILE A 294 4.98 13.38 19.74
N LEU A 295 3.68 13.62 19.55
CA LEU A 295 2.96 14.64 20.32
C LEU A 295 2.73 14.13 21.76
N GLN A 296 3.31 14.82 22.74
CA GLN A 296 3.04 14.64 24.16
C GLN A 296 2.47 15.95 24.70
N ASP A 297 1.26 15.92 25.24
CA ASP A 297 0.53 17.11 25.70
C ASP A 297 0.41 18.21 24.63
N GLY A 298 0.22 17.80 23.37
CA GLY A 298 0.13 18.69 22.21
C GLY A 298 1.46 19.29 21.75
N GLN A 299 2.58 18.94 22.38
CA GLN A 299 3.92 19.42 22.01
C GLN A 299 4.77 18.28 21.43
N PRO A 300 5.53 18.50 20.35
CA PRO A 300 6.40 17.49 19.78
C PRO A 300 7.57 17.20 20.72
N ARG A 301 7.79 15.93 21.06
CA ARG A 301 8.97 15.46 21.79
C ARG A 301 9.68 14.38 21.02
N MET A 302 10.98 14.60 20.79
CA MET A 302 11.85 13.66 20.09
C MET A 302 12.51 12.70 21.08
N GLN A 303 12.58 11.43 20.69
CA GLN A 303 13.36 10.40 21.35
C GLN A 303 14.09 9.54 20.31
N LYS A 304 15.19 8.92 20.73
CA LYS A 304 15.84 7.87 19.94
C LYS A 304 14.93 6.64 19.88
N CYS A 305 14.79 6.09 18.68
CA CYS A 305 14.07 4.86 18.40
C CYS A 305 15.10 3.78 18.10
N ALA A 306 15.39 2.95 19.10
CA ALA A 306 16.23 1.78 18.91
C ALA A 306 15.66 0.89 17.80
N ASN A 307 16.55 0.31 17.01
CA ASN A 307 16.16 -0.67 16.01
C ASN A 307 15.62 -1.93 16.69
N ILE A 308 14.75 -2.65 15.98
CA ILE A 308 14.39 -4.00 16.40
C ILE A 308 15.59 -4.95 16.26
N GLU A 309 15.52 -6.11 16.90
CA GLU A 309 16.49 -7.17 16.67
C GLU A 309 16.51 -7.58 15.19
N PRO A 310 17.68 -7.68 14.54
CA PRO A 310 17.77 -8.00 13.12
C PRO A 310 17.20 -9.38 12.78
N VAL A 311 16.18 -9.42 11.91
CA VAL A 311 15.62 -10.68 11.37
C VAL A 311 16.52 -11.28 10.29
N THR A 312 17.25 -10.42 9.58
CA THR A 312 18.20 -10.70 8.50
C THR A 312 17.63 -11.26 7.20
N TYR A 313 18.39 -11.15 6.11
CA TYR A 313 18.04 -11.70 4.79
C TYR A 313 17.87 -13.23 4.77
N ARG A 314 18.38 -13.95 5.78
CA ARG A 314 18.12 -15.39 5.96
C ARG A 314 16.61 -15.70 6.01
N ALA A 315 15.81 -14.77 6.50
CA ALA A 315 14.37 -14.94 6.59
C ALA A 315 13.69 -15.09 5.23
N PHE A 316 14.22 -14.49 4.15
CA PHE A 316 13.71 -14.70 2.80
C PHE A 316 13.73 -16.19 2.42
N TYR A 317 14.90 -16.82 2.53
CA TYR A 317 15.07 -18.23 2.18
C TYR A 317 14.36 -19.16 3.15
N SER A 318 14.31 -18.80 4.43
CA SER A 318 13.57 -19.57 5.43
C SER A 318 12.07 -19.56 5.15
N GLN A 319 11.50 -18.42 4.73
CA GLN A 319 10.09 -18.34 4.30
C GLN A 319 9.85 -19.12 3.00
N PHE A 320 10.78 -19.04 2.05
CA PHE A 320 10.67 -19.81 0.81
C PHE A 320 10.71 -21.32 1.07
N ALA A 321 11.60 -21.80 1.95
CA ALA A 321 11.67 -23.21 2.35
C ALA A 321 10.37 -23.70 3.03
N LYS A 322 9.78 -22.87 3.91
CA LYS A 322 8.46 -23.15 4.50
C LYS A 322 7.37 -23.25 3.43
N ALA A 323 7.42 -22.39 2.40
CA ALA A 323 6.46 -22.43 1.31
C ALA A 323 6.62 -23.69 0.44
N LEU A 324 7.86 -24.12 0.16
CA LEU A 324 8.13 -25.40 -0.52
C LEU A 324 7.54 -26.59 0.25
N ALA A 325 7.61 -26.54 1.58
CA ALA A 325 7.01 -27.55 2.45
C ALA A 325 5.47 -27.42 2.61
N GLY A 326 4.82 -26.47 1.93
CA GLY A 326 3.39 -26.23 2.02
C GLY A 326 2.92 -25.64 3.35
N GLN A 327 3.84 -25.11 4.18
CA GLN A 327 3.52 -24.58 5.51
C GLN A 327 3.03 -23.13 5.47
N VAL A 328 3.41 -22.38 4.44
CA VAL A 328 3.01 -20.97 4.22
C VAL A 328 2.80 -20.71 2.73
N THR A 329 2.01 -19.69 2.41
CA THR A 329 1.91 -19.16 1.04
C THR A 329 2.96 -18.07 0.82
N LEU A 330 3.55 -18.03 -0.38
CA LEU A 330 4.45 -16.94 -0.77
C LEU A 330 3.62 -15.64 -0.90
N GLY A 331 4.01 -14.59 -0.17
CA GLY A 331 3.33 -13.28 -0.19
C GLY A 331 2.81 -12.81 1.17
N GLY A 332 2.87 -13.62 2.22
CA GLY A 332 2.34 -13.33 3.56
C GLY A 332 2.89 -12.08 4.27
N PHE A 333 3.92 -11.40 3.73
CA PHE A 333 4.35 -10.09 4.23
C PHE A 333 3.30 -8.99 3.99
N ALA A 334 2.46 -9.12 2.95
CA ALA A 334 1.42 -8.14 2.63
C ALA A 334 0.15 -8.31 3.48
N GLU A 335 -0.09 -9.48 4.09
CA GLU A 335 -1.36 -9.76 4.79
C GLU A 335 -1.42 -9.21 6.22
N HIS A 336 -0.30 -8.76 6.80
CA HIS A 336 -0.32 -8.06 8.10
C HIS A 336 -0.52 -6.54 7.97
N HIS A 337 -0.10 -5.93 6.86
CA HIS A 337 -0.26 -4.47 6.65
C HIS A 337 -1.45 -4.10 5.77
N ASN A 338 -1.87 -5.01 4.89
CA ASN A 338 -3.16 -4.95 4.24
C ASN A 338 -4.03 -6.05 4.85
N LYS A 339 -4.79 -5.72 5.90
CA LYS A 339 -6.22 -6.02 5.74
C LYS A 339 -6.64 -5.12 4.60
N PRO A 340 -6.96 -5.63 3.39
CA PRO A 340 -7.92 -4.90 2.59
C PRO A 340 -9.07 -4.62 3.56
N SER A 341 -9.64 -3.40 3.57
CA SER A 341 -11.06 -3.33 3.93
C SER A 341 -11.69 -4.47 3.15
N ALA A 342 -12.24 -5.45 3.87
CA ALA A 342 -12.64 -6.72 3.28
C ALA A 342 -13.36 -6.33 1.99
N ASN A 343 -12.92 -6.85 0.84
CA ASN A 343 -13.57 -6.54 -0.42
C ASN A 343 -14.91 -7.29 -0.33
N ILE A 344 -15.82 -6.73 0.46
CA ILE A 344 -17.17 -7.17 0.65
C ILE A 344 -17.67 -7.20 -0.77
N GLY A 345 -17.84 -8.40 -1.33
CA GLY A 345 -18.11 -8.56 -2.74
C GLY A 345 -19.25 -7.62 -3.10
N LYS A 346 -19.17 -6.92 -4.25
CA LYS A 346 -20.15 -5.89 -4.64
C LYS A 346 -21.61 -6.38 -4.48
N LEU A 347 -21.83 -7.69 -4.63
CA LEU A 347 -23.10 -8.38 -4.36
C LEU A 347 -23.54 -8.37 -2.89
N LEU A 348 -22.62 -8.57 -1.94
CA LEU A 348 -22.92 -8.51 -0.51
C LEU A 348 -23.18 -7.07 -0.06
N VAL A 349 -22.41 -6.09 -0.57
CA VAL A 349 -22.70 -4.67 -0.36
C VAL A 349 -24.07 -4.32 -0.91
N ALA A 350 -24.37 -4.71 -2.15
CA ALA A 350 -25.67 -4.48 -2.76
C ALA A 350 -26.80 -5.17 -1.99
N GLY A 351 -26.55 -6.35 -1.42
CA GLY A 351 -27.50 -7.07 -0.56
C GLY A 351 -27.81 -6.33 0.75
N TRP A 352 -26.79 -5.80 1.43
CA TRP A 352 -26.98 -4.99 2.63
C TRP A 352 -27.62 -3.63 2.33
N ALA A 353 -27.23 -2.98 1.23
CA ALA A 353 -27.83 -1.73 0.78
C ALA A 353 -29.32 -1.91 0.46
N LEU A 354 -29.69 -3.01 -0.22
CA LEU A 354 -31.07 -3.38 -0.49
C LEU A 354 -31.87 -3.59 0.80
N LEU A 355 -31.32 -4.37 1.74
CA LEU A 355 -32.00 -4.69 2.99
C LEU A 355 -32.19 -3.44 3.87
N GLY A 356 -31.16 -2.60 4.00
CA GLY A 356 -31.21 -1.35 4.76
C GLY A 356 -32.20 -0.34 4.16
N ALA A 357 -32.12 -0.11 2.85
CA ALA A 357 -33.05 0.78 2.16
C ALA A 357 -34.51 0.30 2.29
N PHE A 358 -34.76 -1.01 2.11
CA PHE A 358 -36.09 -1.57 2.25
C PHE A 358 -36.65 -1.42 3.68
N ILE A 359 -35.88 -1.81 4.70
CA ILE A 359 -36.32 -1.72 6.10
C ILE A 359 -36.53 -0.26 6.51
N GLY A 360 -35.63 0.64 6.13
CA GLY A 360 -35.71 2.07 6.43
C GLY A 360 -36.95 2.72 5.81
N VAL A 361 -37.16 2.54 4.51
CA VAL A 361 -38.32 3.11 3.80
C VAL A 361 -39.63 2.50 4.31
N ALA A 362 -39.70 1.17 4.47
CA ALA A 362 -40.91 0.49 4.97
C ALA A 362 -41.27 0.91 6.41
N THR A 363 -40.29 1.14 7.27
CA THR A 363 -40.52 1.61 8.65
C THR A 363 -41.08 3.03 8.64
N ILE A 364 -40.54 3.91 7.78
CA ILE A 364 -41.07 5.27 7.59
C ILE A 364 -42.51 5.17 7.09
N GLU A 365 -42.80 4.39 6.05
CA GLU A 365 -44.15 4.20 5.52
C GLU A 365 -45.14 3.70 6.59
N ALA A 366 -44.73 2.72 7.39
CA ALA A 366 -45.52 2.21 8.51
C ALA A 366 -45.82 3.30 9.55
N ALA A 367 -44.85 4.17 9.85
CA ALA A 367 -45.06 5.30 10.75
C ALA A 367 -46.11 6.29 10.17
N PHE A 368 -46.07 6.59 8.87
CA PHE A 368 -47.09 7.43 8.23
C PHE A 368 -48.47 6.78 8.17
N MET A 369 -48.57 5.45 8.31
CA MET A 369 -49.85 4.74 8.41
C MET A 369 -50.50 4.81 9.80
N ALA A 370 -49.80 5.33 10.82
CA ALA A 370 -50.32 5.43 12.17
C ALA A 370 -51.55 6.39 12.24
N PRO A 371 -52.54 6.11 13.12
CA PRO A 371 -53.78 6.88 13.20
C PRO A 371 -53.59 8.38 13.38
N ALA A 372 -52.56 8.80 14.13
CA ALA A 372 -52.22 10.20 14.36
C ALA A 372 -51.90 10.94 13.04
N PHE A 373 -51.14 10.32 12.14
CA PHE A 373 -50.77 10.95 10.86
C PHE A 373 -51.88 10.87 9.82
N LYS A 374 -52.66 9.78 9.82
CA LYS A 374 -53.88 9.68 8.99
C LYS A 374 -54.93 10.72 9.37
N TYR A 375 -55.13 10.97 10.66
CA TYR A 375 -56.07 11.97 11.17
C TYR A 375 -55.69 13.40 10.72
N HIS A 376 -54.39 13.69 10.59
CA HIS A 376 -53.90 15.00 10.15
C HIS A 376 -53.74 15.14 8.62
N GLY A 377 -54.13 14.13 7.83
CA GLY A 377 -54.14 14.19 6.36
C GLY A 377 -52.75 14.40 5.75
N VAL A 378 -51.73 13.83 6.37
CA VAL A 378 -50.33 14.02 6.00
C VAL A 378 -50.01 13.24 4.72
N PRO A 379 -49.52 13.88 3.65
CA PRO A 379 -49.12 13.15 2.45
C PRO A 379 -47.85 12.34 2.72
N LEU A 380 -47.76 11.17 2.12
CA LEU A 380 -46.61 10.30 2.22
C LEU A 380 -45.40 10.95 1.52
N LEU A 381 -44.31 11.16 2.26
CA LEU A 381 -43.14 11.92 1.79
C LEU A 381 -42.04 11.02 1.17
N ILE A 382 -42.42 9.90 0.52
CA ILE A 382 -41.49 8.85 0.02
C ILE A 382 -40.35 9.45 -0.80
N ALA A 383 -40.67 10.30 -1.78
CA ALA A 383 -39.68 10.81 -2.74
C ALA A 383 -38.53 11.60 -2.09
N SER A 384 -38.74 12.17 -0.90
CA SER A 384 -37.68 12.88 -0.19
C SER A 384 -36.82 11.95 0.66
N PHE A 385 -37.37 10.83 1.12
CA PHE A 385 -36.65 9.84 1.94
C PHE A 385 -35.91 8.82 1.08
N ASP A 386 -36.42 8.50 -0.11
CA ASP A 386 -35.79 7.60 -1.08
C ASP A 386 -34.42 8.13 -1.56
N ALA A 387 -34.34 9.44 -1.86
CA ALA A 387 -33.07 10.08 -2.23
C ALA A 387 -32.03 10.08 -1.09
N ALA A 388 -32.47 10.20 0.17
CA ALA A 388 -31.60 10.11 1.33
C ALA A 388 -31.13 8.67 1.57
N ALA A 389 -32.02 7.69 1.45
CA ALA A 389 -31.72 6.26 1.58
C ALA A 389 -30.68 5.81 0.54
N ILE A 390 -30.76 6.27 -0.71
CA ILE A 390 -29.75 5.96 -1.73
C ILE A 390 -28.36 6.46 -1.32
N LEU A 391 -28.26 7.65 -0.74
CA LEU A 391 -26.98 8.22 -0.32
C LEU A 391 -26.46 7.59 0.98
N GLU A 392 -27.36 7.16 1.86
CA GLU A 392 -27.01 6.58 3.16
C GLU A 392 -26.60 5.11 3.06
N TYR A 393 -27.35 4.28 2.31
CA TYR A 393 -27.13 2.83 2.25
C TYR A 393 -26.14 2.39 1.17
N ASN A 394 -25.74 3.25 0.23
CA ASN A 394 -24.75 2.92 -0.80
C ASN A 394 -23.33 3.43 -0.50
N ILE A 395 -23.11 4.12 0.63
CA ILE A 395 -21.77 4.54 1.07
C ILE A 395 -21.27 3.52 2.09
N ILE A 396 -20.19 2.81 1.74
CA ILE A 396 -19.70 1.64 2.50
C ILE A 396 -19.01 2.06 3.81
N GLU A 397 -18.50 3.29 3.90
CA GLU A 397 -17.82 3.83 5.09
C GLU A 397 -18.08 5.35 5.24
N PRO A 398 -19.27 5.80 5.66
CA PRO A 398 -19.46 7.21 5.95
C PRO A 398 -18.67 7.57 7.22
N PRO A 399 -17.79 8.60 7.20
CA PRO A 399 -17.13 9.07 8.41
C PRO A 399 -18.17 9.43 9.49
N PRO A 400 -17.91 9.20 10.80
CA PRO A 400 -18.87 9.50 11.88
C PRO A 400 -19.40 10.94 11.88
N ALA A 401 -18.61 11.88 11.32
CA ALA A 401 -19.01 13.26 11.12
C ALA A 401 -20.20 13.43 10.15
N GLN A 402 -20.28 12.59 9.12
CA GLN A 402 -21.35 12.63 8.11
C GLN A 402 -22.70 12.28 8.72
N LEU A 403 -22.73 11.36 9.69
CA LEU A 403 -23.95 10.94 10.39
C LEU A 403 -24.46 11.99 11.38
N ARG A 404 -23.54 12.67 12.07
CA ARG A 404 -23.86 13.86 12.87
C ARG A 404 -24.42 14.98 11.98
N ASN A 405 -23.87 15.14 10.78
CA ASN A 405 -24.29 16.16 9.83
C ASN A 405 -25.68 15.88 9.24
N ILE A 406 -26.05 14.61 9.01
CA ILE A 406 -27.41 14.20 8.62
C ILE A 406 -28.43 14.64 9.66
N THR A 407 -28.21 14.24 10.91
CA THR A 407 -29.17 14.45 12.00
C THR A 407 -29.30 15.95 12.30
N VAL A 408 -28.17 16.64 12.44
CA VAL A 408 -28.14 18.08 12.74
C VAL A 408 -28.65 18.89 11.55
N GLY A 409 -28.24 18.55 10.32
CA GLY A 409 -28.63 19.24 9.10
C GLY A 409 -30.14 19.15 8.83
N HIS A 410 -30.73 17.94 8.87
CA HIS A 410 -32.17 17.76 8.64
C HIS A 410 -33.03 18.44 9.70
N ILE A 411 -32.69 18.30 10.99
CA ILE A 411 -33.44 18.91 12.09
C ILE A 411 -33.35 20.44 12.04
N LEU A 412 -32.16 20.98 11.79
CA LEU A 412 -31.95 22.43 11.68
C LEU A 412 -32.70 23.01 10.48
N PHE A 413 -32.61 22.35 9.32
CA PHE A 413 -33.29 22.77 8.10
C PHE A 413 -34.81 22.79 8.29
N ALA A 414 -35.37 21.75 8.89
CA ALA A 414 -36.80 21.68 9.22
C ALA A 414 -37.23 22.74 10.23
N THR A 415 -36.41 23.00 11.25
CA THR A 415 -36.68 24.02 12.28
C THR A 415 -36.74 25.43 11.68
N VAL A 416 -35.74 25.78 10.86
CA VAL A 416 -35.69 27.07 10.15
C VAL A 416 -36.87 27.20 9.20
N ALA A 417 -37.20 26.15 8.45
CA ALA A 417 -38.33 26.15 7.52
C ALA A 417 -39.68 26.36 8.23
N VAL A 418 -39.96 25.62 9.30
CA VAL A 418 -41.22 25.73 10.07
C VAL A 418 -41.32 27.09 10.77
N GLY A 419 -40.24 27.54 11.42
CA GLY A 419 -40.20 28.82 12.12
C GLY A 419 -40.44 30.00 11.17
N PHE A 420 -39.76 30.02 10.03
CA PHE A 420 -39.93 31.08 9.03
C PHE A 420 -41.32 31.06 8.39
N THR A 421 -41.90 29.88 8.17
CA THR A 421 -43.26 29.76 7.63
C THR A 421 -44.31 30.31 8.61
N LYS A 422 -44.17 30.01 9.91
CA LYS A 422 -45.05 30.58 10.94
C LYS A 422 -44.90 32.09 11.06
N LEU A 423 -43.68 32.62 10.93
CA LEU A 423 -43.42 34.07 10.93
C LEU A 423 -44.11 34.76 9.75
N LEU A 424 -43.99 34.22 8.55
CA LEU A 424 -44.58 34.81 7.34
C LEU A 424 -46.11 34.78 7.32
N ARG A 425 -46.73 33.79 7.97
CA ARG A 425 -48.19 33.71 8.13
C ARG A 425 -48.80 34.88 8.89
N ILE A 426 -48.00 35.62 9.63
CA ILE A 426 -48.46 36.84 10.33
C ILE A 426 -48.78 37.94 9.31
N ASN A 427 -48.21 37.87 8.09
CA ASN A 427 -48.45 38.85 7.03
C ASN A 427 -49.76 38.58 6.28
N ALA A 428 -50.59 39.61 6.11
CA ALA A 428 -51.87 39.55 5.40
C ALA A 428 -51.74 39.12 3.92
N HIS A 429 -50.55 39.25 3.32
CA HIS A 429 -50.22 38.88 1.95
C HIS A 429 -49.42 37.57 1.85
N PHE A 430 -49.47 36.72 2.88
CA PHE A 430 -48.73 35.45 2.91
C PHE A 430 -48.86 34.61 1.63
N GLU A 431 -50.08 34.52 1.08
CA GLU A 431 -50.33 33.71 -0.13
C GLU A 431 -49.60 34.23 -1.37
N SER A 432 -49.45 35.55 -1.53
CA SER A 432 -48.71 36.13 -2.67
C SER A 432 -47.20 36.05 -2.47
N LEU A 433 -46.73 35.99 -1.23
CA LEU A 433 -45.31 35.88 -0.87
C LEU A 433 -44.79 34.43 -0.81
N ARG A 434 -45.68 33.44 -0.97
CA ARG A 434 -45.39 32.01 -0.78
C ARG A 434 -44.21 31.51 -1.61
N TRP A 435 -44.16 31.90 -2.90
CA TRP A 435 -43.15 31.50 -3.86
C TRP A 435 -41.75 32.08 -3.57
N PRO A 436 -41.56 33.42 -3.48
CA PRO A 436 -40.25 33.99 -3.16
C PRO A 436 -39.77 33.59 -1.76
N ALA A 437 -40.68 33.41 -0.81
CA ALA A 437 -40.35 32.92 0.52
C ALA A 437 -39.76 31.50 0.50
N GLY A 438 -40.23 30.62 -0.39
CA GLY A 438 -39.70 29.26 -0.52
C GLY A 438 -38.23 29.24 -0.99
N ALA A 439 -37.91 30.06 -1.99
CA ALA A 439 -36.55 30.22 -2.49
C ALA A 439 -35.61 30.83 -1.43
N LEU A 440 -36.06 31.88 -0.74
CA LEU A 440 -35.29 32.53 0.33
C LEU A 440 -35.00 31.59 1.51
N ARG A 441 -35.98 30.78 1.93
CA ARG A 441 -35.80 29.75 2.97
C ARG A 441 -34.69 28.76 2.61
N ARG A 442 -34.72 28.24 1.37
CA ARG A 442 -33.70 27.30 0.87
C ARG A 442 -32.31 27.93 0.86
N GLY A 443 -32.21 29.18 0.38
CA GLY A 443 -30.95 29.93 0.38
C GLY A 443 -30.40 30.11 1.79
N LEU A 444 -31.20 30.60 2.73
CA LEU A 444 -30.79 30.84 4.12
C LEU A 444 -30.34 29.56 4.82
N ALA A 445 -31.10 28.48 4.67
CA ALA A 445 -30.77 27.22 5.32
C ALA A 445 -29.53 26.56 4.68
N SER A 446 -29.33 26.71 3.36
CA SER A 446 -28.08 26.32 2.70
C SER A 446 -26.88 27.13 3.21
N SER A 447 -27.02 28.45 3.35
CA SER A 447 -25.95 29.32 3.89
C SER A 447 -25.61 28.95 5.34
N LEU A 448 -26.63 28.65 6.16
CA LEU A 448 -26.41 28.23 7.54
C LEU A 448 -25.68 26.89 7.62
N MET A 449 -26.08 25.91 6.81
CA MET A 449 -25.42 24.60 6.73
C MET A 449 -23.95 24.72 6.35
N ILE A 450 -23.59 25.69 5.49
CA ILE A 450 -22.20 25.99 5.13
C ILE A 450 -21.40 26.49 6.33
N VAL A 451 -21.98 27.42 7.11
CA VAL A 451 -21.32 27.98 8.29
C VAL A 451 -21.03 26.90 9.34
N ILE A 452 -21.93 25.93 9.50
CA ILE A 452 -21.79 24.87 10.51
C ILE A 452 -21.23 23.55 9.97
N LYS A 453 -20.83 23.50 8.69
CA LYS A 453 -20.25 22.33 8.00
C LYS A 453 -21.14 21.08 8.01
N THR A 454 -22.41 21.23 7.64
CA THR A 454 -23.43 20.14 7.63
C THR A 454 -24.03 19.87 6.25
N GLU A 455 -23.36 20.22 5.17
CA GLU A 455 -23.89 20.24 3.79
C GLU A 455 -24.14 18.84 3.19
N TYR A 456 -23.56 17.79 3.77
CA TYR A 456 -23.59 16.44 3.22
C TYR A 456 -24.09 15.40 4.21
N PRO A 457 -25.00 14.49 3.78
CA PRO A 457 -25.76 14.48 2.52
C PRO A 457 -26.87 15.56 2.49
N PRO A 458 -27.34 15.95 1.30
CA PRO A 458 -28.31 17.03 1.13
C PRO A 458 -29.68 16.71 1.74
N ALA A 459 -30.06 17.46 2.76
CA ALA A 459 -31.26 17.29 3.57
C ALA A 459 -32.52 18.09 3.10
N GLY A 460 -32.48 18.66 1.90
CA GLY A 460 -33.28 19.85 1.58
C GLY A 460 -34.74 19.61 1.13
N ALA A 461 -35.11 18.41 0.68
CA ALA A 461 -36.38 18.20 -0.02
C ALA A 461 -37.60 18.14 0.92
N THR A 462 -37.48 17.53 2.09
CA THR A 462 -38.59 17.37 3.06
C THR A 462 -39.11 18.70 3.58
N ALA A 463 -38.22 19.62 3.97
CA ALA A 463 -38.67 20.92 4.48
C ALA A 463 -39.05 21.90 3.36
N LEU A 464 -38.61 21.66 2.12
CA LEU A 464 -39.11 22.37 0.95
C LEU A 464 -40.58 22.02 0.69
N LEU A 465 -40.97 20.76 0.88
CA LEU A 465 -42.37 20.32 0.74
C LEU A 465 -43.30 21.00 1.77
N ALA A 466 -42.79 21.30 2.98
CA ALA A 466 -43.53 22.08 3.98
C ALA A 466 -43.84 23.53 3.54
N ALA A 467 -43.11 24.07 2.56
CA ALA A 467 -43.37 25.39 1.99
C ALA A 467 -44.42 25.36 0.86
N PHE A 468 -44.44 24.29 0.06
CA PHE A 468 -45.18 24.24 -1.20
C PHE A 468 -46.45 23.38 -1.14
N ARG A 469 -46.62 22.53 -0.12
CA ARG A 469 -47.80 21.69 0.06
C ARG A 469 -48.57 22.12 1.32
N PRO A 470 -49.78 22.71 1.19
CA PRO A 470 -50.60 23.13 2.34
C PRO A 470 -50.92 22.03 3.35
N GLN A 471 -50.83 20.76 2.96
CA GLN A 471 -51.03 19.61 3.85
C GLN A 471 -49.79 19.34 4.72
N VAL A 472 -48.59 19.49 4.17
CA VAL A 472 -47.31 19.35 4.91
C VAL A 472 -47.06 20.57 5.78
N GLU A 473 -47.42 21.76 5.29
CA GLU A 473 -47.35 23.02 6.05
C GLU A 473 -48.15 22.95 7.37
N ARG A 474 -49.34 22.34 7.32
CA ARG A 474 -50.24 22.19 8.47
C ARG A 474 -49.66 21.36 9.61
N LEU A 475 -48.65 20.53 9.34
CA LEU A 475 -47.92 19.81 10.37
C LEU A 475 -47.19 20.76 11.33
N GLY A 476 -46.71 21.91 10.85
CA GLY A 476 -45.94 22.84 11.66
C GLY A 476 -44.81 22.13 12.42
N TRP A 477 -44.80 22.26 13.75
CA TRP A 477 -43.78 21.64 14.60
C TRP A 477 -43.85 20.11 14.66
N TYR A 478 -44.97 19.49 14.30
CA TYR A 478 -45.10 18.03 14.21
C TYR A 478 -44.25 17.43 13.08
N LEU A 479 -43.69 18.24 12.19
CA LEU A 479 -42.73 17.81 11.17
C LEU A 479 -41.39 17.39 11.77
N LEU A 480 -40.97 17.96 12.90
CA LEU A 480 -39.68 17.64 13.53
C LEU A 480 -39.59 16.20 14.06
N PRO A 481 -40.56 15.70 14.85
CA PRO A 481 -40.55 14.29 15.28
C PRO A 481 -40.82 13.29 14.15
N LEU A 482 -41.25 13.74 12.96
CA LEU A 482 -41.35 12.90 11.75
C LEU A 482 -39.98 12.71 11.06
N ILE A 483 -39.09 13.70 11.18
CA ILE A 483 -37.75 13.68 10.56
C ILE A 483 -36.72 12.98 11.46
N MET A 484 -36.94 12.97 12.78
CA MET A 484 -36.02 12.32 13.72
C MET A 484 -35.88 10.79 13.52
N PRO A 485 -36.95 10.01 13.30
CA PRO A 485 -36.84 8.57 13.06
C PRO A 485 -36.09 8.25 11.76
N SER A 486 -36.30 9.05 10.70
CA SER A 486 -35.58 8.86 9.43
C SER A 486 -34.07 9.07 9.55
N THR A 487 -33.62 9.89 10.51
CA THR A 487 -32.19 10.09 10.79
C THR A 487 -31.61 9.06 11.78
N ALA A 488 -32.48 8.33 12.50
CA ALA A 488 -32.09 7.36 13.53
C ALA A 488 -32.11 5.90 13.04
N LEU A 489 -32.88 5.59 11.99
CA LEU A 489 -32.98 4.26 11.38
C LEU A 489 -31.81 3.90 10.45
N THR A 490 -30.85 4.81 10.28
CA THR A 490 -29.65 4.66 9.45
C THR A 490 -28.46 3.99 10.17
N TYR A 491 -28.68 3.39 11.34
CA TYR A 491 -27.66 2.73 12.17
C TYR A 491 -27.73 1.21 12.13
#